data_AF-A0A0D8XUV9-F1
#
_entry.id   AF-A0A0D8XUV9-F1
#
_cell.length_a   1.000
_cell.length_b   1.000
_cell.length_c   1.000
_cell.angle_alpha   90.00
_cell.angle_beta   90.00
_cell.angle_gamma   90.00
#
_symmetry.space_group_name_H-M   'P 1'
#
loop_
_entity.id
_entity.type
_entity.pdbx_description
1 polymer ?
#
loop_
_entity_poly.entity_id
_entity_poly.type
_entity_poly.pdbx_seq_one_letter_code
_entity_poly.pdbx_strand_id
1 'polypeptide(L)'
;MEVARDHLEKQLHCTVIEGLLSPVADSFNKPNLASSHHRLAMLEAATLNSRWLRADGWECKQKSWSPTLSVLKHHHQETRKKLQCDLRLALVVGADVVESFTRILPSGEYLWHPDDIYEIITKFGLIVIRREGADPYQSSEIHI
;
A
#
# COMPACT_ATOMS: atom_id res chain seq x y z
N MET A 1 6.07 -1.64 -8.31
CA MET A 1 5.71 -0.24 -8.62
C MET A 1 5.70 0.03 -10.11
N GLU A 2 6.81 -0.15 -10.84
CA GLU A 2 6.84 0.08 -12.30
C GLU A 2 5.74 -0.69 -13.07
N VAL A 3 5.54 -1.99 -12.77
CA VAL A 3 4.47 -2.80 -13.37
C VAL A 3 3.07 -2.20 -13.15
N ALA A 4 2.79 -1.72 -11.94
CA ALA A 4 1.51 -1.08 -11.62
C ALA A 4 1.35 0.24 -12.38
N ARG A 5 2.41 1.07 -12.43
CA ARG A 5 2.40 2.33 -13.19
C ARG A 5 2.12 2.07 -14.67
N ASP A 6 2.88 1.16 -15.26
CA ASP A 6 2.76 0.80 -16.67
C ASP A 6 1.36 0.30 -17.01
N HIS A 7 0.74 -0.51 -16.13
CA HIS A 7 -0.64 -0.95 -16.31
C HIS A 7 -1.62 0.24 -16.29
N LEU A 8 -1.52 1.11 -15.27
CA LEU A 8 -2.39 2.29 -15.14
C LEU A 8 -2.30 3.22 -16.36
N GLU A 9 -1.08 3.50 -16.82
CA GLU A 9 -0.84 4.45 -17.91
C GLU A 9 -1.17 3.85 -19.28
N LYS A 10 -0.74 2.62 -19.54
CA LYS A 10 -0.86 2.00 -20.87
C LYS A 10 -2.22 1.37 -21.12
N GLN A 11 -2.82 0.76 -20.09
CA GLN A 11 -4.06 -0.01 -20.24
C GLN A 11 -5.29 0.77 -19.79
N LEU A 12 -5.17 1.54 -18.70
CA LEU A 12 -6.30 2.28 -18.12
C LEU A 12 -6.26 3.78 -18.43
N HIS A 13 -5.28 4.23 -19.22
CA HIS A 13 -5.13 5.62 -19.66
C HIS A 13 -5.17 6.63 -18.50
N CYS A 14 -4.68 6.23 -17.33
CA CYS A 14 -4.56 7.07 -16.16
C CYS A 14 -3.19 7.74 -16.13
N THR A 15 -3.09 8.95 -15.59
CA THR A 15 -1.79 9.59 -15.33
C THR A 15 -1.34 9.28 -13.91
N VAL A 16 -0.20 8.61 -13.75
CA VAL A 16 0.37 8.35 -12.42
C VAL A 16 1.24 9.53 -12.01
N ILE A 17 0.83 10.20 -10.92
CA ILE A 17 1.51 11.41 -10.44
C ILE A 17 2.71 11.06 -9.55
N GLU A 18 2.48 10.20 -8.55
CA GLU A 18 3.52 9.76 -7.62
C GLU A 18 3.28 8.31 -7.17
N GLY A 19 4.33 7.64 -6.72
CA GLY A 19 4.26 6.40 -5.97
C GLY A 19 4.95 6.55 -4.62
N LEU A 20 4.32 6.00 -3.59
CA LEU A 20 4.73 6.19 -2.19
C LEU A 20 5.07 4.84 -1.56
N LEU A 21 6.24 4.75 -0.93
CA LEU A 21 6.64 3.61 -0.11
C LEU A 21 6.55 4.01 1.37
N SER A 22 5.60 3.41 2.10
CA SER A 22 5.40 3.63 3.54
C SER A 22 5.92 2.42 4.33
N PRO A 23 7.14 2.48 4.90
CA PRO A 23 7.61 1.45 5.81
C PRO A 23 6.80 1.45 7.12
N VAL A 24 6.36 0.26 7.53
CA VAL A 24 5.63 0.05 8.80
C VAL A 24 6.41 0.55 10.02
N ALA A 25 5.72 0.98 11.06
CA ALA A 25 6.32 1.32 12.36
C ALA A 25 6.97 0.12 13.08
N ASP A 26 7.88 0.40 14.01
CA ASP A 26 8.45 -0.63 14.90
C ASP A 26 7.42 -1.18 15.90
N SER A 27 6.36 -0.42 16.18
CA SER A 27 5.19 -0.85 16.97
C SER A 27 4.43 -2.04 16.37
N PHE A 28 4.73 -2.43 15.13
CA PHE A 28 4.22 -3.66 14.53
C PHE A 28 4.78 -4.93 15.18
N ASN A 29 5.92 -4.84 15.89
CA ASN A 29 6.48 -5.93 16.71
C ASN A 29 6.69 -7.26 15.95
N LYS A 30 6.94 -7.22 14.64
CA LYS A 30 7.28 -8.42 13.87
C LYS A 30 8.67 -8.93 14.26
N PRO A 31 8.83 -10.22 14.60
CA PRO A 31 10.13 -10.77 14.96
C PRO A 31 11.18 -10.52 13.88
N ASN A 32 12.40 -10.14 14.32
CA ASN A 32 13.55 -9.87 13.46
C ASN A 32 13.34 -8.73 12.44
N LEU A 33 12.33 -7.88 12.63
CA LEU A 33 12.15 -6.70 11.79
C LEU A 33 13.23 -5.65 12.13
N ALA A 34 14.03 -5.27 11.14
CA ALA A 34 14.98 -4.17 11.30
C ALA A 34 14.24 -2.86 11.66
N SER A 35 14.91 -1.98 12.41
CA SER A 35 14.29 -0.73 12.86
C SER A 35 13.74 0.10 11.69
N SER A 36 12.62 0.76 11.96
CA SER A 36 11.92 1.65 11.04
C SER A 36 12.83 2.72 10.48
N HIS A 37 13.74 3.26 11.32
CA HIS A 37 14.79 4.19 10.91
C HIS A 37 15.67 3.63 9.78
N HIS A 38 16.22 2.43 9.93
CA HIS A 38 17.06 1.83 8.89
C HIS A 38 16.26 1.46 7.64
N ARG A 39 15.04 0.95 7.81
CA ARG A 39 14.17 0.62 6.67
C ARG A 39 13.79 1.85 5.85
N LEU A 40 13.47 2.97 6.52
CA LEU A 40 13.20 4.23 5.86
C LEU A 40 14.45 4.73 5.10
N ALA A 41 15.62 4.74 5.75
CA ALA A 41 16.86 5.17 5.09
C ALA A 41 17.19 4.32 3.84
N MET A 42 16.96 3.01 3.90
CA MET A 42 17.12 2.13 2.73
C MET A 42 16.13 2.48 1.61
N LEU A 43 14.87 2.78 1.93
CA LEU A 43 13.87 3.16 0.93
C LEU A 43 14.16 4.54 0.33
N GLU A 44 14.61 5.50 1.12
CA GLU A 44 15.05 6.82 0.65
C GLU A 44 16.22 6.67 -0.32
N ALA A 45 17.23 5.87 0.03
CA ALA A 45 18.35 5.57 -0.87
C ALA A 45 17.90 4.86 -2.15
N ALA A 46 17.00 3.87 -2.05
CA ALA A 46 16.49 3.12 -3.19
C ALA A 46 15.63 3.97 -4.14
N THR A 47 14.99 5.01 -3.61
CA THR A 47 14.13 5.92 -4.39
C THR A 47 14.84 7.20 -4.84
N LEU A 48 16.08 7.43 -4.41
CA LEU A 48 16.84 8.68 -4.64
C LEU A 48 16.87 9.15 -6.10
N ASN A 49 17.02 8.22 -7.04
CA ASN A 49 17.11 8.51 -8.48
C ASN A 49 15.78 8.29 -9.22
N SER A 50 14.70 7.96 -8.52
CA SER A 50 13.39 7.83 -9.14
C SER A 50 12.75 9.20 -9.33
N ARG A 51 12.10 9.40 -10.48
CA ARG A 51 11.40 10.66 -10.80
C ARG A 51 10.00 10.74 -10.20
N TRP A 52 9.45 9.61 -9.76
CA TRP A 52 8.03 9.50 -9.36
C TRP A 52 7.83 8.72 -8.06
N LEU A 53 8.83 7.93 -7.62
CA LEU A 53 8.77 7.22 -6.34
C LEU A 53 9.41 8.05 -5.24
N ARG A 54 8.81 7.97 -4.06
CA ARG A 54 9.40 8.48 -2.81
C ARG A 54 9.12 7.54 -1.65
N ALA A 55 9.99 7.57 -0.65
CA ALA A 55 9.70 7.01 0.66
C ALA A 55 8.98 8.04 1.53
N ASP A 56 8.13 7.59 2.45
CA ASP A 56 7.48 8.45 3.44
C ASP A 56 7.56 7.83 4.84
N GLY A 57 8.12 8.58 5.79
CA GLY A 57 8.32 8.12 7.16
C GLY A 57 7.17 8.41 8.12
N TRP A 58 5.99 8.85 7.66
CA TRP A 58 4.88 9.17 8.56
C TRP A 58 4.45 7.97 9.42
N GLU A 59 4.30 6.79 8.81
CA GLU A 59 3.91 5.58 9.52
C GLU A 59 4.98 5.16 10.54
N CYS A 60 6.26 5.27 10.18
CA CYS A 60 7.38 4.99 11.08
C CYS A 60 7.37 5.80 12.39
N LYS A 61 6.76 6.99 12.38
CA LYS A 61 6.68 7.88 13.55
C LYS A 61 5.52 7.56 14.48
N GLN A 62 4.64 6.62 14.12
CA GLN A 62 3.49 6.26 14.93
C GLN A 62 3.91 5.43 16.14
N LYS A 63 3.42 5.83 17.32
CA LYS A 63 3.77 5.19 18.61
C LYS A 63 3.05 3.84 18.81
N SER A 64 1.91 3.65 18.15
CA SER A 64 1.11 2.43 18.18
C SER A 64 1.03 1.82 16.79
N TRP A 65 0.57 0.57 16.70
CA TRP A 65 0.27 -0.04 15.42
C TRP A 65 -0.78 0.80 14.68
N SER A 66 -0.60 0.93 13.36
CA SER A 66 -1.47 1.73 12.49
C SER A 66 -2.15 0.81 11.47
N PRO A 67 -3.49 0.76 11.44
CA PRO A 67 -4.21 0.08 10.36
C PRO A 67 -3.85 0.69 9.00
N THR A 68 -3.72 -0.13 7.96
CA THR A 68 -3.40 0.34 6.60
C THR A 68 -4.40 1.39 6.10
N LEU A 69 -5.67 1.28 6.49
CA LEU A 69 -6.68 2.30 6.17
C LEU A 69 -6.32 3.69 6.73
N SER A 70 -5.75 3.75 7.94
CA SER A 70 -5.30 5.02 8.54
C SER A 70 -4.16 5.64 7.76
N VAL A 71 -3.19 4.81 7.33
CA VAL A 71 -2.06 5.21 6.49
C VAL A 71 -2.55 5.77 5.14
N LEU A 72 -3.51 5.08 4.49
CA LEU A 72 -4.11 5.53 3.24
C LEU A 72 -4.85 6.86 3.41
N LYS A 73 -5.68 7.00 4.46
CA LYS A 73 -6.39 8.25 4.77
C LYS A 73 -5.43 9.42 4.97
N HIS A 74 -4.34 9.20 5.72
CA HIS A 74 -3.31 10.20 5.93
C HIS A 74 -2.69 10.67 4.62
N HIS A 75 -2.15 9.74 3.81
CA HIS A 75 -1.47 10.12 2.57
C HIS A 75 -2.42 10.69 1.51
N HIS A 76 -3.67 10.23 1.46
CA HIS A 76 -4.66 10.81 0.56
C HIS A 76 -4.95 12.27 0.89
N GLN A 77 -5.13 12.59 2.17
CA GLN A 77 -5.34 13.97 2.63
C GLN A 77 -4.12 14.85 2.37
N GLU A 78 -2.93 14.38 2.73
CA GLU A 78 -1.70 15.18 2.57
C GLU A 78 -1.35 15.40 1.09
N THR A 79 -1.46 14.38 0.23
CA THR A 79 -1.18 14.53 -1.20
C THR A 79 -2.24 15.42 -1.87
N ARG A 80 -3.53 15.32 -1.50
CA ARG A 80 -4.57 16.25 -2.00
C ARG A 80 -4.26 17.70 -1.63
N LYS A 81 -3.86 17.98 -0.39
CA LYS A 81 -3.47 19.32 0.04
C LYS A 81 -2.24 19.83 -0.71
N LYS A 82 -1.22 18.98 -0.88
CA LYS A 82 0.03 19.32 -1.55
C LYS A 82 -0.17 19.64 -3.03
N LEU A 83 -0.96 18.82 -3.74
CA LEU A 83 -1.17 18.95 -5.18
C LEU A 83 -2.33 19.87 -5.57
N GLN A 84 -3.20 20.21 -4.60
CA GLN A 84 -4.38 21.06 -4.82
C GLN A 84 -5.28 20.55 -5.95
N CYS A 85 -5.35 19.23 -6.13
CA CYS A 85 -6.18 18.58 -7.13
C CYS A 85 -6.95 17.40 -6.55
N ASP A 86 -8.05 17.05 -7.20
CA ASP A 86 -8.75 15.80 -6.90
C ASP A 86 -7.95 14.63 -7.49
N LEU A 87 -7.66 13.64 -6.65
CA LEU A 87 -6.86 12.48 -7.02
C LEU A 87 -7.40 11.21 -6.38
N ARG A 88 -7.14 10.10 -7.07
CA ARG A 88 -7.35 8.73 -6.57
C ARG A 88 -6.04 8.21 -6.02
N LEU A 89 -6.10 7.58 -4.86
CA LEU A 89 -4.97 6.89 -4.23
C LEU A 89 -5.33 5.40 -4.18
N ALA A 90 -4.51 4.55 -4.78
CA ALA A 90 -4.72 3.10 -4.74
C ALA A 90 -3.62 2.41 -3.93
N LEU A 91 -3.99 1.36 -3.19
CA LEU A 91 -3.06 0.52 -2.45
C LEU A 91 -2.43 -0.51 -3.41
N VAL A 92 -1.10 -0.53 -3.52
CA VAL A 92 -0.37 -1.51 -4.34
C VAL A 92 0.17 -2.63 -3.46
N VAL A 93 -0.26 -3.87 -3.71
CA VAL A 93 0.11 -5.05 -2.88
C VAL A 93 0.44 -6.26 -3.73
N GLY A 94 1.07 -7.27 -3.11
CA GLY A 94 1.15 -8.61 -3.65
C GLY A 94 -0.14 -9.41 -3.42
N ALA A 95 -0.29 -10.54 -4.11
CA ALA A 95 -1.42 -11.45 -3.93
C ALA A 95 -1.52 -12.00 -2.49
N ASP A 96 -0.40 -12.17 -1.81
CA ASP A 96 -0.29 -12.62 -0.43
C ASP A 96 -1.02 -11.71 0.57
N VAL A 97 -1.06 -10.41 0.31
CA VAL A 97 -1.82 -9.46 1.14
C VAL A 97 -3.32 -9.66 0.95
N VAL A 98 -3.76 -9.89 -0.28
CA VAL A 98 -5.18 -10.13 -0.58
C VAL A 98 -5.66 -11.43 0.07
N GLU A 99 -4.85 -12.49 0.00
CA GLU A 99 -5.11 -13.75 0.70
C GLU A 99 -5.21 -13.56 2.23
N SER A 100 -4.54 -12.53 2.78
CA SER A 100 -4.61 -12.24 4.22
C SER A 100 -5.89 -11.53 4.67
N PHE A 101 -6.69 -10.94 3.76
CA PHE A 101 -7.91 -10.20 4.11
C PHE A 101 -8.97 -11.08 4.79
N THR A 102 -9.02 -12.37 4.47
CA THR A 102 -9.97 -13.32 5.07
C THR A 102 -9.41 -14.03 6.30
N ARG A 103 -8.17 -13.69 6.72
CA ARG A 103 -7.50 -14.41 7.81
C ARG A 103 -8.08 -14.02 9.16
N ILE A 104 -8.47 -15.05 9.91
CA ILE A 104 -8.89 -14.96 11.31
C ILE A 104 -7.74 -15.49 12.18
N LEU A 105 -7.44 -14.77 13.26
CA LEU A 105 -6.41 -15.15 14.23
C LEU A 105 -6.92 -16.28 15.13
N PRO A 106 -6.03 -17.04 15.79
CA PRO A 106 -6.44 -18.05 16.77
C PRO A 106 -7.31 -17.51 17.92
N SER A 107 -7.24 -16.20 18.19
CA SER A 107 -8.11 -15.50 19.15
C SER A 107 -9.56 -15.36 18.69
N GLY A 108 -9.88 -15.64 17.42
CA GLY A 108 -11.19 -15.40 16.82
C GLY A 108 -11.36 -13.99 16.23
N GLU A 109 -10.33 -13.14 16.33
CA GLU A 109 -10.34 -11.79 15.77
C GLU A 109 -9.89 -11.78 14.32
N TYR A 110 -10.43 -10.87 13.51
CA TYR A 110 -9.95 -10.66 12.14
C TYR A 110 -8.58 -9.99 12.14
N LEU A 111 -7.68 -10.45 11.25
CA LEU A 111 -6.42 -9.75 11.01
C LEU A 111 -6.67 -8.36 10.37
N TRP A 112 -7.68 -8.29 9.51
CA TRP A 112 -8.14 -7.07 8.87
C TRP A 112 -9.60 -6.86 9.23
N HIS A 113 -9.95 -5.71 9.81
CA HIS A 113 -11.35 -5.43 10.11
C HIS A 113 -12.15 -5.40 8.79
N PRO A 114 -13.29 -6.12 8.68
CA PRO A 114 -14.06 -6.17 7.43
C PRO A 114 -14.45 -4.79 6.88
N ASP A 115 -14.82 -3.86 7.77
CA ASP A 115 -15.13 -2.48 7.38
C ASP A 115 -13.91 -1.74 6.81
N ASP A 116 -12.71 -2.05 7.31
CA ASP A 116 -11.49 -1.44 6.79
C ASP A 116 -11.22 -1.93 5.37
N ILE A 117 -11.40 -3.24 5.12
CA ILE A 117 -11.27 -3.82 3.76
C ILE A 117 -12.28 -3.18 2.82
N TYR A 118 -13.55 -3.10 3.24
CA TYR A 118 -14.60 -2.50 2.44
C TYR A 118 -14.27 -1.04 2.08
N GLU A 119 -13.80 -0.24 3.05
CA GLU A 119 -13.42 1.15 2.78
C GLU A 119 -12.17 1.26 1.89
N ILE A 120 -11.17 0.41 2.07
CA ILE A 120 -9.98 0.36 1.21
C ILE A 120 -10.39 0.13 -0.25
N ILE A 121 -11.22 -0.89 -0.50
CA ILE A 121 -11.62 -1.26 -1.86
C ILE A 121 -12.51 -0.18 -2.48
N THR A 122 -13.48 0.35 -1.74
CA THR A 122 -14.50 1.26 -2.30
C THR A 122 -14.08 2.72 -2.40
N LYS A 123 -13.17 3.21 -1.55
CA LYS A 123 -12.75 4.63 -1.54
C LYS A 123 -11.37 4.88 -2.13
N PHE A 124 -10.48 3.89 -2.11
CA PHE A 124 -9.10 4.03 -2.56
C PHE A 124 -8.86 3.20 -3.82
N GLY A 125 -9.15 1.90 -3.74
CA GLY A 125 -8.88 0.93 -4.78
C GLY A 125 -7.60 0.14 -4.51
N LEU A 126 -7.49 -1.03 -5.14
CA LEU A 126 -6.44 -2.01 -4.89
C LEU A 126 -5.78 -2.43 -6.21
N ILE A 127 -4.45 -2.36 -6.26
CA ILE A 127 -3.66 -2.85 -7.39
C ILE A 127 -2.84 -4.04 -6.92
N VAL A 128 -3.17 -5.22 -7.45
CA VAL A 128 -2.54 -6.48 -7.03
C VAL A 128 -1.50 -6.89 -8.07
N ILE A 129 -0.23 -6.96 -7.66
CA ILE A 129 0.87 -7.44 -8.50
C ILE A 129 1.10 -8.92 -8.21
N ARG A 130 0.93 -9.77 -9.23
CA ARG A 130 1.21 -11.20 -9.14
C ARG A 130 2.67 -11.50 -9.51
N ARG A 131 3.24 -12.55 -8.90
CA ARG A 131 4.53 -13.13 -9.33
C ARG A 131 4.23 -14.25 -10.32
N GLU A 132 4.99 -14.35 -11.42
CA GLU A 132 4.86 -15.47 -12.37
C GLU A 132 5.06 -16.82 -11.65
N GLY A 133 4.16 -17.79 -11.87
CA GLY A 133 4.26 -19.15 -11.32
C GLY A 133 3.24 -19.54 -10.24
N ALA A 134 2.31 -18.67 -9.85
CA ALA A 134 1.18 -18.99 -8.97
C ALA A 134 -0.14 -18.98 -9.78
N ASP A 135 -0.71 -20.15 -10.09
CA ASP A 135 -2.00 -20.32 -10.79
C ASP A 135 -2.66 -21.63 -10.28
N PRO A 136 -4.02 -21.84 -10.27
CA PRO A 136 -4.95 -21.48 -11.36
C PRO A 136 -6.41 -21.09 -10.98
N TYR A 137 -7.04 -20.20 -11.76
CA TYR A 137 -8.49 -19.87 -11.80
C TYR A 137 -9.03 -18.76 -10.86
N GLN A 138 -8.95 -17.50 -11.32
CA GLN A 138 -10.10 -16.74 -11.85
C GLN A 138 -9.74 -15.25 -12.00
N SER A 139 -9.90 -14.76 -13.23
CA SER A 139 -10.09 -13.40 -13.70
C SER A 139 -9.18 -12.28 -13.18
N SER A 140 -8.49 -11.66 -14.14
CA SER A 140 -7.95 -10.30 -14.03
C SER A 140 -9.08 -9.30 -13.76
N GLU A 141 -9.40 -9.05 -12.49
CA GLU A 141 -10.26 -7.95 -12.09
C GLU A 141 -9.54 -7.07 -11.06
N ILE A 142 -9.00 -5.97 -11.55
CA ILE A 142 -8.66 -4.82 -10.72
C ILE A 142 -9.99 -4.15 -10.39
N HIS A 143 -10.42 -4.23 -9.14
CA HIS A 143 -11.54 -3.44 -8.64
C HIS A 143 -11.02 -2.04 -8.32
N ILE A 144 -11.41 -1.05 -9.12
CA ILE A 144 -11.26 0.39 -8.85
C ILE A 144 -12.56 0.90 -8.25
#